data_AF-A0A7Z0QRF9-F1
#
_entry.id   AF-A0A7Z0QRF9-F1
#
_cell.length_a   1.000
_cell.length_b   1.000
_cell.length_c   1.000
_cell.angle_alpha   90.00
_cell.angle_beta   90.00
_cell.angle_gamma   90.00
#
_symmetry.space_group_name_H-M   'P 1'
#
loop_
_entity.id
_entity.type
_entity.pdbx_description
1 polymer ?
#
loop_
_entity_poly.entity_id
_entity_poly.type
_entity_poly.pdbx_seq_one_letter_code
_entity_poly.pdbx_strand_id
1 'polypeptide(L)'
;MRLFRPLPAVLILLCALALGACSSKEADTALITAPAVGDVYAAQLSEFSGYGFTDEDGKDIDPAYGLMKVVALEDSGVVVITENHALSSQTQSRKDLRGDMTDVVFDENERIAIAPADLRKAYDDGLIYAVRRPSAP
;
A
#
# COMPACT_ATOMS: atom_id res chain seq x y z
N MET A 1 18.19 58.23 -11.35
CA MET A 1 17.17 57.23 -10.98
C MET A 1 17.90 55.95 -10.56
N ARG A 2 17.73 55.52 -9.31
CA ARG A 2 18.37 54.32 -8.74
C ARG A 2 17.52 53.09 -9.07
N LEU A 3 18.02 52.17 -9.88
CA LEU A 3 17.38 50.86 -10.09
C LEU A 3 17.72 49.94 -8.92
N PHE A 4 16.74 49.70 -8.06
CA PHE A 4 16.74 48.60 -7.11
C PHE A 4 16.54 47.28 -7.87
N ARG A 5 17.51 46.36 -7.76
CA ARG A 5 17.35 44.93 -8.11
C ARG A 5 17.06 44.15 -6.83
N PRO A 6 15.87 43.55 -6.66
CA PRO A 6 15.69 42.48 -5.70
C PRO A 6 15.62 41.11 -6.40
N LEU A 7 15.80 40.06 -5.60
CA LEU A 7 15.60 38.63 -5.84
C LEU A 7 16.82 37.76 -6.23
N PRO A 8 17.55 37.28 -5.21
CA PRO A 8 18.07 35.91 -5.15
C PRO A 8 17.22 35.05 -4.19
N ALA A 9 15.89 35.23 -4.14
CA ALA A 9 15.04 34.59 -3.13
C ALA A 9 14.17 33.42 -3.64
N VAL A 10 14.25 33.08 -4.93
CA VAL A 10 13.39 32.02 -5.52
C VAL A 10 14.03 30.63 -5.44
N LEU A 11 15.34 30.51 -5.21
CA LEU A 11 16.02 29.21 -5.25
C LEU A 11 15.89 28.34 -3.98
N ILE A 12 15.44 28.91 -2.86
CA ILE A 12 15.41 28.18 -1.57
C ILE A 12 14.13 27.33 -1.42
N LEU A 13 13.07 27.60 -2.20
CA LEU A 13 11.77 26.94 -2.02
C LEU A 13 11.68 25.53 -2.63
N LEU A 14 12.62 25.13 -3.50
CA LEU A 14 12.58 23.82 -4.18
C LEU A 14 13.25 22.68 -3.40
N CYS A 15 14.08 22.95 -2.38
CA CYS A 15 14.75 21.90 -1.60
C CYS A 15 13.90 21.28 -0.49
N ALA A 16 12.81 21.93 -0.06
CA ALA A 16 12.02 21.46 1.08
C ALA A 16 11.03 20.32 0.73
N LEU A 17 10.70 20.11 -0.55
CA LEU A 17 9.72 19.11 -0.99
C LEU A 17 10.32 17.70 -1.21
N ALA A 18 11.65 17.56 -1.26
CA ALA A 18 12.31 16.27 -1.51
C ALA A 18 12.45 15.39 -0.26
N LEU A 19 12.33 15.95 0.96
CA LEU A 19 12.53 15.19 2.20
C LEU A 19 11.34 14.31 2.60
N GLY A 20 10.11 14.62 2.14
CA GLY A 20 8.91 13.91 2.56
C GLY A 20 8.69 12.55 1.89
N ALA A 21 9.25 12.32 0.70
CA ALA A 21 9.06 11.08 -0.05
C ALA A 21 10.01 9.95 0.36
N CYS A 22 11.21 10.28 0.85
CA CYS A 22 12.15 9.27 1.34
C CYS A 22 11.66 8.62 2.64
N SER A 23 11.05 9.39 3.54
CA SER A 23 10.62 8.89 4.85
C SER A 23 9.52 7.84 4.77
N SER A 24 8.56 8.00 3.85
CA SER A 24 7.48 7.02 3.69
C SER A 24 7.97 5.70 3.10
N LYS A 25 8.87 5.74 2.12
CA LYS A 25 9.44 4.53 1.51
C LYS A 25 10.29 3.75 2.52
N GLU A 26 11.07 4.45 3.34
CA GLU A 26 11.88 3.83 4.39
C GLU A 26 10.99 3.20 5.49
N ALA A 27 9.92 3.90 5.90
CA ALA A 27 8.95 3.37 6.86
C ALA A 27 8.23 2.12 6.34
N ASP A 28 7.71 2.16 5.10
CA ASP A 28 7.09 1.00 4.45
C ASP A 28 8.09 -0.16 4.34
N THR A 29 9.34 0.13 3.95
CA THR A 29 10.40 -0.87 3.84
C THR A 29 10.67 -1.58 5.17
N ALA A 30 10.68 -0.84 6.28
CA ALA A 30 10.84 -1.41 7.61
C ALA A 30 9.70 -2.39 7.95
N LEU A 31 8.46 -2.04 7.60
CA LEU A 31 7.28 -2.88 7.83
C LEU A 31 7.26 -4.12 6.94
N ILE A 32 7.69 -4.02 5.68
CA ILE A 32 7.82 -5.17 4.77
C ILE A 32 8.93 -6.13 5.21
N THR A 33 10.01 -5.59 5.80
CA THR A 33 11.15 -6.40 6.27
C THR A 33 10.86 -7.07 7.62
N ALA A 34 9.99 -6.48 8.44
CA ALA A 34 9.58 -6.99 9.74
C ALA A 34 8.05 -6.97 9.88
N PRO A 35 7.33 -7.80 9.11
CA PRO A 35 5.87 -7.82 9.12
C PRO A 35 5.33 -8.30 10.47
N ALA A 36 4.13 -7.85 10.81
CA ALA A 36 3.39 -8.26 12.00
C ALA A 36 1.95 -8.62 11.65
N VAL A 37 1.34 -9.50 12.44
CA VAL A 37 -0.10 -9.75 12.37
C VAL A 37 -0.86 -8.44 12.54
N GLY A 38 -1.80 -8.18 11.64
CA GLY A 38 -2.59 -6.95 11.59
C GLY A 38 -2.03 -5.87 10.67
N ASP A 39 -0.81 -6.03 10.12
CA ASP A 39 -0.33 -5.15 9.06
C ASP A 39 -1.27 -5.20 7.85
N VAL A 40 -1.50 -4.04 7.24
CA VAL A 40 -2.35 -3.88 6.06
C VAL A 40 -1.54 -3.27 4.92
N TYR A 41 -1.68 -3.85 3.74
CA TYR A 41 -0.97 -3.50 2.52
C TYR A 41 -1.96 -3.02 1.48
N ALA A 42 -1.73 -1.87 0.86
CA ALA A 42 -2.43 -1.54 -0.37
C ALA A 42 -1.69 -2.20 -1.53
N ALA A 43 -2.41 -3.00 -2.30
CA ALA A 43 -1.83 -3.88 -3.30
C ALA A 43 -2.69 -4.00 -4.57
N GLN A 44 -2.11 -4.62 -5.60
CA GLN A 44 -2.82 -5.10 -6.78
C GLN A 44 -3.28 -6.54 -6.50
N LEU A 45 -4.51 -6.70 -6.03
CA LEU A 45 -5.07 -7.98 -5.56
C LEU A 45 -5.06 -9.06 -6.64
N SER A 46 -5.21 -8.68 -7.92
CA SER A 46 -5.19 -9.62 -9.05
C SER A 46 -3.85 -10.35 -9.24
N GLU A 47 -2.76 -9.88 -8.63
CA GLU A 47 -1.46 -10.57 -8.64
C GLU A 47 -1.28 -11.57 -7.49
N PHE A 48 -2.18 -11.56 -6.50
CA PHE A 48 -2.08 -12.39 -5.29
C PHE A 48 -3.25 -13.36 -5.15
N SER A 49 -4.47 -12.89 -5.40
CA SER A 49 -5.68 -13.70 -5.28
C SER A 49 -5.77 -14.73 -6.40
N GLY A 50 -6.26 -15.91 -6.08
CA GLY A 50 -6.62 -16.92 -7.06
C GLY A 50 -7.96 -16.65 -7.75
N TYR A 51 -8.71 -15.65 -7.29
CA TYR A 51 -10.04 -15.32 -7.79
C TYR A 51 -10.06 -14.00 -8.57
N GLY A 52 -10.95 -13.92 -9.56
CA GLY A 52 -11.21 -12.68 -10.28
C GLY A 52 -12.08 -11.73 -9.45
N PHE A 53 -11.89 -10.42 -9.65
CA PHE A 53 -12.71 -9.39 -9.03
C PHE A 53 -13.64 -8.76 -10.06
N THR A 54 -14.88 -8.48 -9.68
CA THR A 54 -15.87 -7.82 -10.53
C THR A 54 -16.42 -6.58 -9.86
N ASP A 55 -16.87 -5.60 -10.66
CA ASP A 55 -17.68 -4.49 -10.17
C ASP A 55 -19.15 -4.90 -9.89
N GLU A 56 -19.97 -3.93 -9.49
CA GLU A 56 -21.39 -4.14 -9.16
C GLU A 56 -22.22 -4.61 -10.36
N ASP A 57 -21.78 -4.31 -11.59
CA ASP A 57 -22.43 -4.75 -12.83
C ASP A 57 -21.92 -6.15 -13.28
N GLY A 58 -21.06 -6.78 -12.49
CA GLY A 58 -20.47 -8.10 -12.78
C GLY A 58 -19.37 -8.05 -13.85
N LYS A 59 -18.80 -6.87 -14.12
CA LYS A 59 -17.71 -6.72 -15.08
C LYS A 59 -16.37 -6.90 -14.39
N ASP A 60 -15.47 -7.65 -15.01
CA ASP A 60 -14.12 -7.89 -14.51
C ASP A 60 -13.35 -6.58 -14.27
N ILE A 61 -12.69 -6.51 -13.12
CA ILE A 61 -11.74 -5.47 -12.74
C ILE A 61 -10.33 -6.04 -12.93
N ASP A 62 -9.63 -5.56 -13.95
CA ASP A 62 -8.23 -5.90 -14.20
C ASP A 62 -7.47 -4.66 -14.70
N PRO A 63 -6.46 -4.17 -13.95
CA PRO A 63 -6.00 -4.68 -12.67
C PRO A 63 -6.93 -4.38 -11.49
N ALA A 64 -7.04 -5.34 -10.57
CA ALA A 64 -7.80 -5.21 -9.33
C ALA A 64 -6.91 -4.67 -8.21
N TYR A 65 -7.28 -3.55 -7.60
CA TYR A 65 -6.56 -2.95 -6.47
C TYR A 65 -7.38 -2.99 -5.19
N GLY A 66 -6.73 -3.07 -4.04
CA GLY A 66 -7.43 -3.06 -2.76
C GLY A 66 -6.47 -3.27 -1.60
N LEU A 67 -7.00 -3.77 -0.49
CA LEU A 67 -6.22 -4.03 0.72
C LEU A 67 -5.93 -5.53 0.92
N MET A 68 -4.76 -5.84 1.44
CA MET A 68 -4.41 -7.15 1.99
C MET A 68 -4.05 -7.01 3.46
N LYS A 69 -4.40 -7.98 4.29
CA LYS A 69 -4.13 -7.97 5.73
C LYS A 69 -3.34 -9.19 6.14
N VAL A 70 -2.26 -8.99 6.89
CA VAL A 70 -1.49 -10.08 7.50
C VAL A 70 -2.29 -10.68 8.66
N VAL A 71 -2.58 -11.97 8.57
CA VAL A 71 -3.34 -12.72 9.58
C VAL A 71 -2.51 -13.74 10.34
N ALA A 72 -1.35 -14.13 9.81
CA ALA A 72 -0.39 -14.97 10.52
C ALA A 72 1.05 -14.67 10.08
N LEU A 73 1.98 -14.94 10.99
CA LEU A 73 3.40 -15.05 10.70
C LEU A 73 3.78 -16.52 10.78
N GLU A 74 4.55 -17.00 9.81
CA GLU A 74 5.07 -18.35 9.74
C GLU A 74 6.58 -18.30 9.51
N ASP A 75 7.31 -19.38 9.82
CA ASP A 75 8.77 -19.44 9.60
C ASP A 75 9.12 -19.23 8.12
N SER A 76 8.20 -19.58 7.22
CA SER A 76 8.32 -19.43 5.77
C SER A 76 7.80 -18.10 5.22
N GLY A 77 7.29 -17.18 6.05
CA GLY A 77 6.81 -15.86 5.61
C GLY A 77 5.57 -15.35 6.32
N VAL A 78 4.66 -14.74 5.54
CA VAL A 78 3.39 -14.21 6.03
C VAL A 78 2.23 -14.93 5.38
N VAL A 79 1.11 -14.98 6.09
CA VAL A 79 -0.20 -15.33 5.50
C VAL A 79 -1.04 -14.08 5.46
N VAL A 80 -1.51 -13.72 4.27
CA VAL A 80 -2.41 -12.60 4.04
C VAL A 80 -3.79 -13.06 3.59
N ILE A 81 -4.77 -12.20 3.84
CA ILE A 81 -6.11 -12.27 3.26
C ILE A 81 -6.38 -10.99 2.46
N THR A 82 -7.18 -11.06 1.40
CA THR A 82 -7.53 -9.89 0.57
C THR A 82 -8.83 -9.26 1.05
N GLU A 83 -9.05 -8.01 0.69
CA GLU A 83 -10.37 -7.38 0.75
C GLU A 83 -11.35 -8.12 -0.18
N ASN A 84 -12.63 -8.22 0.22
CA ASN A 84 -13.68 -8.83 -0.61
C ASN A 84 -13.99 -8.02 -1.88
N HIS A 85 -13.76 -6.71 -1.81
CA HIS A 85 -14.00 -5.78 -2.90
C HIS A 85 -12.67 -5.30 -3.46
N ALA A 86 -12.63 -5.14 -4.79
CA ALA A 86 -11.53 -4.48 -5.45
C ALA A 86 -11.99 -3.19 -6.12
N LEU A 87 -11.02 -2.33 -6.37
CA LEU A 87 -11.13 -1.04 -6.99
C LEU A 87 -10.32 -1.05 -8.28
N SER A 88 -10.80 -0.36 -9.30
CA SER A 88 -10.04 -0.11 -10.53
C SER A 88 -8.94 0.96 -10.35
N SER A 89 -8.79 1.51 -9.14
CA SER A 89 -7.90 2.64 -8.85
C SER A 89 -6.97 2.38 -7.68
N GLN A 90 -5.68 2.27 -7.99
CA GLN A 90 -4.57 2.25 -7.03
C GLN A 90 -4.56 3.48 -6.09
N THR A 91 -5.08 4.62 -6.56
CA THR A 91 -5.13 5.84 -5.73
C THR A 91 -6.20 5.74 -4.67
N GLN A 92 -7.33 5.08 -4.96
CA GLN A 92 -8.43 4.95 -4.02
C GLN A 92 -8.08 3.96 -2.91
N SER A 93 -7.55 2.78 -3.23
CA SER A 93 -7.07 1.81 -2.23
C SER A 93 -6.01 2.41 -1.28
N ARG A 94 -5.14 3.29 -1.79
CA ARG A 94 -4.17 4.03 -0.96
C ARG A 94 -4.85 5.02 0.00
N LYS A 95 -5.97 5.63 -0.39
CA LYS A 95 -6.75 6.48 0.50
C LYS A 95 -7.43 5.64 1.57
N ASP A 96 -8.01 4.49 1.19
CA ASP A 96 -8.68 3.58 2.12
C ASP A 96 -7.69 3.06 3.18
N LEU A 97 -6.47 2.69 2.76
CA LEU A 97 -5.38 2.34 3.68
C LEU A 97 -5.07 3.45 4.68
N ARG A 98 -5.20 4.73 4.31
CA ARG A 98 -4.91 5.88 5.22
C ARG A 98 -6.11 6.30 6.04
N GLY A 99 -7.32 5.91 5.62
CA GLY A 99 -8.57 6.29 6.24
C GLY A 99 -8.98 5.39 7.40
N ASP A 100 -10.26 5.48 7.74
CA ASP A 100 -10.89 4.50 8.59
C ASP A 100 -11.12 3.19 7.81
N MET A 101 -10.82 2.06 8.43
CA MET A 101 -10.95 0.73 7.83
C MET A 101 -12.06 -0.10 8.50
N THR A 102 -12.93 0.53 9.31
CA THR A 102 -14.03 -0.13 10.01
C THR A 102 -15.02 -0.84 9.07
N ASP A 103 -15.24 -0.29 7.89
CA ASP A 103 -16.15 -0.85 6.87
C ASP A 103 -15.44 -1.80 5.87
N VAL A 104 -14.12 -2.00 6.00
CA VAL A 104 -13.36 -2.90 5.12
C VAL A 104 -13.60 -4.34 5.54
N VAL A 105 -14.16 -5.14 4.63
CA VAL A 105 -14.40 -6.56 4.85
C VAL A 105 -13.36 -7.38 4.09
N PHE A 106 -12.62 -8.20 4.83
CA PHE A 106 -11.62 -9.11 4.26
C PHE A 106 -12.21 -10.52 4.05
N ASP A 107 -11.73 -11.20 3.02
CA ASP A 107 -12.08 -12.60 2.75
C ASP A 107 -11.30 -13.53 3.70
N GLU A 108 -11.92 -13.96 4.78
CA GLU A 108 -11.30 -14.89 5.73
C GLU A 108 -11.12 -16.31 5.15
N ASN A 109 -11.71 -16.61 3.99
CA ASN A 109 -11.63 -17.93 3.35
C ASN A 109 -10.40 -18.07 2.44
N GLU A 110 -9.95 -16.98 1.83
CA GLU A 110 -8.74 -16.99 1.01
C GLU A 110 -7.51 -16.66 1.87
N ARG A 111 -6.59 -17.63 2.00
CA ARG A 111 -5.34 -17.47 2.74
C ARG A 111 -4.16 -17.64 1.80
N ILE A 112 -3.39 -16.59 1.61
CA ILE A 112 -2.28 -16.53 0.64
C ILE A 112 -0.97 -16.48 1.42
N ALA A 113 -0.15 -17.52 1.28
CA ALA A 113 1.18 -17.56 1.85
C ALA A 113 2.16 -16.81 0.93
N ILE A 114 2.92 -15.87 1.49
CA ILE A 114 3.92 -15.09 0.76
C ILE A 114 5.26 -15.24 1.48
N ALA A 115 6.27 -15.74 0.78
CA ALA A 115 7.61 -15.87 1.34
C ALA A 115 8.26 -14.49 1.56
N PRO A 116 9.21 -14.32 2.51
CA PRO A 116 9.80 -13.02 2.80
C PRO A 116 10.46 -12.36 1.57
N ALA A 117 11.11 -13.16 0.73
CA ALA A 117 11.74 -12.68 -0.50
C ALA A 117 10.70 -12.19 -1.52
N ASP A 118 9.58 -12.90 -1.65
CA ASP A 118 8.50 -12.55 -2.58
C ASP A 118 7.71 -11.34 -2.07
N LEU A 119 7.48 -11.23 -0.76
CA LEU A 119 6.87 -10.05 -0.14
C LEU A 119 7.71 -8.81 -0.40
N ARG A 120 9.03 -8.92 -0.23
CA ARG A 120 9.97 -7.85 -0.53
C ARG A 120 9.95 -7.49 -2.02
N LYS A 121 9.99 -8.50 -2.89
CA LYS A 121 9.96 -8.31 -4.34
C LYS A 121 8.67 -7.61 -4.78
N ALA A 122 7.52 -8.04 -4.26
CA ALA A 122 6.22 -7.44 -4.54
C ALA A 122 6.18 -5.94 -4.17
N TYR A 123 6.82 -5.56 -3.06
CA TYR A 123 6.95 -4.14 -2.71
C TYR A 123 7.87 -3.38 -3.67
N ASP A 124 9.04 -3.95 -3.98
CA ASP A 124 10.01 -3.32 -4.87
C ASP A 124 9.49 -3.18 -6.32
N ASP A 125 8.67 -4.14 -6.78
CA ASP A 125 7.99 -4.13 -8.08
C ASP A 125 6.77 -3.19 -8.11
N GLY A 126 6.32 -2.68 -6.95
CA GLY A 126 5.16 -1.81 -6.82
C GLY A 126 3.80 -2.52 -6.83
N LEU A 127 3.78 -3.86 -6.72
CA LEU A 127 2.56 -4.65 -6.54
C LEU A 127 1.96 -4.43 -5.15
N ILE A 128 2.82 -4.25 -4.15
CA ILE A 128 2.48 -3.64 -2.85
C ILE A 128 3.08 -2.25 -2.85
N TYR A 129 2.25 -1.23 -2.64
CA TYR A 129 2.67 0.16 -2.88
C TYR A 129 2.40 1.12 -1.73
N ALA A 130 1.84 0.62 -0.63
CA ALA A 130 1.73 1.32 0.63
C ALA A 130 1.50 0.31 1.77
N VAL A 131 2.03 0.62 2.95
CA VAL A 131 1.92 -0.26 4.11
C VAL A 131 1.46 0.53 5.33
N ARG A 132 0.62 -0.08 6.15
CA ARG A 132 0.21 0.47 7.45
C ARG A 132 0.21 -0.63 8.49
N ARG A 133 0.84 -0.33 9.63
CA ARG A 133 0.59 -1.06 10.89
C ARG A 133 -0.45 -0.28 11.68
N PRO A 134 -1.71 -0.74 11.78
CA PRO A 134 -2.68 -0.11 12.65
C PRO A 134 -2.16 -0.16 14.10
N SER A 135 -2.33 0.93 14.84
CA SER A 135 -2.15 0.88 16.29
C SER A 135 -3.10 -0.18 16.85
N ALA A 136 -2.62 -1.00 17.79
CA ALA A 136 -3.51 -1.91 18.51
C ALA A 136 -4.67 -1.11 19.13
N PRO A 137 -5.90 -1.66 19.14
CA PRO A 137 -7.05 -1.00 19.77
C PRO A 137 -6.82 -0.75 21.27
#